data_AF-A0A2E0SPI2-F1
#
_entry.id   AF-A0A2E0SPI2-F1
#
_cell.length_a   1.000
_cell.length_b   1.000
_cell.length_c   1.000
_cell.angle_alpha   90.00
_cell.angle_beta   90.00
_cell.angle_gamma   90.00
#
_symmetry.space_group_name_H-M   'P 1'
#
loop_
_entity.id
_entity.type
_entity.pdbx_description
1 polymer ?
#
loop_
_entity_poly.entity_id
_entity_poly.type
_entity_poly.pdbx_seq_one_letter_code
_entity_poly.pdbx_strand_id
1 'polypeptide(L)'
;QAKDGGWGAFYPNNTREIYTQVPFADHNAMIDPSTVDLTGRMLEMFASLNISRNHTAVKAALKHVWRNQERDFTWFGRWGVNYIYGTWQCLVGLTDIGVPTHDARVIKAAQWLRDCQQENGGWGETIATYDDPTLKGTGETTPSQTAWALMGLMAAGEVDSPAVARGIRFLLDHQEEDGTWEESQFTGTGFPRVFYLKYHYYRNYFPLMALARYRRLVQGT
;
A
#
# COMPACT_ATOMS: atom_id res chain seq x y z
N GLN A 1 -14.46 4.76 12.97
CA GLN A 1 -13.29 5.64 13.15
C GLN A 1 -12.91 5.65 14.62
N ALA A 2 -11.63 5.50 14.92
CA ALA A 2 -11.08 5.67 16.25
C ALA A 2 -10.86 7.16 16.59
N LYS A 3 -10.60 7.48 17.86
CA LYS A 3 -10.39 8.85 18.36
C LYS A 3 -9.19 9.55 17.74
N ASP A 4 -8.22 8.78 17.26
CA ASP A 4 -7.01 9.27 16.63
C ASP A 4 -7.17 9.56 15.13
N GLY A 5 -8.39 9.39 14.60
CA GLY A 5 -8.76 9.62 13.21
C GLY A 5 -8.57 8.42 12.28
N GLY A 6 -7.98 7.32 12.74
CA GLY A 6 -7.73 6.15 11.92
C GLY A 6 -8.75 5.03 12.09
N TRP A 7 -8.46 3.89 11.46
CA TRP A 7 -9.23 2.65 11.57
C TRP A 7 -8.31 1.46 11.88
N GLY A 8 -8.70 0.68 12.87
CA GLY A 8 -8.27 -0.71 13.00
C GLY A 8 -9.11 -1.61 12.10
N ALA A 9 -8.80 -2.90 12.07
CA ALA A 9 -9.48 -3.87 11.21
C ALA A 9 -10.92 -4.15 11.67
N PHE A 10 -11.17 -4.20 12.97
CA PHE A 10 -12.43 -4.68 13.53
C PHE A 10 -13.07 -3.69 14.51
N TYR A 11 -12.29 -3.05 15.39
CA TYR A 11 -12.83 -2.25 16.48
C TYR A 11 -12.18 -0.87 16.63
N PRO A 12 -12.97 0.20 16.85
CA PRO A 12 -12.41 1.50 17.15
C PRO A 12 -11.80 1.53 18.57
N ASN A 13 -10.64 2.15 18.72
CA ASN A 13 -9.96 2.39 20.01
C ASN A 13 -9.57 1.12 20.77
N ASN A 14 -9.35 0.01 20.08
CA ASN A 14 -8.78 -1.18 20.68
C ASN A 14 -7.26 -1.02 20.82
N THR A 15 -6.83 -0.12 21.73
CA THR A 15 -5.45 0.40 21.83
C THR A 15 -4.88 0.28 23.25
N ARG A 16 -5.36 -0.68 24.04
CA ARG A 16 -4.92 -0.85 25.43
C ARG A 16 -3.61 -1.64 25.49
N GLU A 17 -2.49 -0.93 25.31
CA GLU A 17 -1.13 -1.50 25.29
C GLU A 17 -0.77 -2.33 26.52
N ILE A 18 -1.38 -2.08 27.69
CA ILE A 18 -1.11 -2.91 28.87
C ILE A 18 -1.41 -4.40 28.64
N TYR A 19 -2.34 -4.73 27.73
CA TYR A 19 -2.65 -6.12 27.39
C TYR A 19 -1.58 -6.79 26.51
N THR A 20 -0.63 -6.04 25.94
CA THR A 20 0.50 -6.60 25.18
C THR A 20 1.68 -7.00 26.07
N GLN A 21 1.62 -6.72 27.38
CA GLN A 21 2.73 -6.93 28.33
C GLN A 21 2.57 -8.20 29.20
N VAL A 22 1.52 -9.01 28.96
CA VAL A 22 1.31 -10.26 29.70
C VAL A 22 2.09 -11.41 29.05
N PRO A 23 2.50 -12.46 29.79
CA PRO A 23 3.31 -13.56 29.23
C PRO A 23 2.69 -14.29 28.02
N PHE A 24 1.35 -14.24 27.88
CA PHE A 24 0.62 -14.83 26.75
C PHE A 24 0.59 -13.95 25.50
N ALA A 25 1.02 -12.69 25.58
CA ALA A 25 0.91 -11.70 24.50
C ALA A 25 2.15 -11.65 23.57
N ASP A 26 2.90 -12.75 23.50
CA ASP A 26 4.17 -12.90 22.78
C ASP A 26 4.07 -12.68 21.25
N HIS A 27 2.86 -12.59 20.69
CA HIS A 27 2.60 -12.38 19.26
C HIS A 27 2.15 -10.95 18.89
N ASN A 28 2.14 -9.98 19.83
CA ASN A 28 1.71 -8.58 19.62
C ASN A 28 0.33 -8.41 18.95
N ALA A 29 -0.55 -9.41 19.09
CA ALA A 29 -1.86 -9.49 18.46
C ALA A 29 -3.03 -9.18 19.41
N MET A 30 -2.74 -8.70 20.62
CA MET A 30 -3.75 -8.49 21.67
C MET A 30 -4.62 -7.26 21.46
N ILE A 31 -4.23 -6.40 20.52
CA ILE A 31 -4.88 -5.14 20.22
C ILE A 31 -5.05 -4.93 18.72
N ASP A 32 -6.02 -4.09 18.35
CA ASP A 32 -6.35 -3.67 17.00
C ASP A 32 -6.29 -2.13 16.91
N PRO A 33 -5.08 -1.54 17.01
CA PRO A 33 -4.91 -0.10 16.87
C PRO A 33 -5.20 0.34 15.44
N SER A 34 -5.38 1.65 15.26
CA SER A 34 -5.56 2.17 13.91
C SER A 34 -4.29 2.06 13.07
N THR A 35 -4.46 1.64 11.81
CA THR A 35 -3.36 1.43 10.88
C THR A 35 -3.51 2.33 9.67
N VAL A 36 -2.37 2.76 9.13
CA VAL A 36 -2.36 3.79 8.09
C VAL A 36 -2.82 3.26 6.74
N ASP A 37 -2.55 1.99 6.44
CA ASP A 37 -3.02 1.30 5.24
C ASP A 37 -4.56 1.17 5.20
N LEU A 38 -5.20 0.76 6.31
CA LEU A 38 -6.65 0.73 6.42
C LEU A 38 -7.25 2.14 6.39
N THR A 39 -6.61 3.11 7.02
CA THR A 39 -7.06 4.50 6.98
C THR A 39 -6.98 5.07 5.55
N GLY A 40 -5.93 4.74 4.80
CA GLY A 40 -5.81 5.05 3.37
C GLY A 40 -6.92 4.39 2.54
N ARG A 41 -7.26 3.14 2.83
CA ARG A 41 -8.41 2.44 2.22
C ARG A 41 -9.75 3.12 2.51
N MET A 42 -9.93 3.63 3.73
CA MET A 42 -11.13 4.38 4.07
C MET A 42 -11.24 5.70 3.30
N LEU A 43 -10.12 6.37 3.01
CA LEU A 43 -10.10 7.56 2.15
C LEU A 43 -10.52 7.23 0.71
N GLU A 44 -10.00 6.14 0.13
CA GLU A 44 -10.41 5.64 -1.19
C GLU A 44 -11.92 5.32 -1.23
N MET A 45 -12.44 4.67 -0.18
CA MET A 45 -13.88 4.39 -0.05
C MET A 45 -14.69 5.69 0.05
N PHE A 46 -14.26 6.66 0.86
CA PHE A 46 -14.94 7.95 0.99
C PHE A 46 -14.98 8.71 -0.34
N ALA A 47 -13.90 8.68 -1.11
CA ALA A 47 -13.84 9.27 -2.44
C ALA A 47 -14.84 8.61 -3.40
N SER A 48 -14.88 7.27 -3.41
CA SER A 48 -15.82 6.48 -4.22
C SER A 48 -17.29 6.77 -3.89
N LEU A 49 -17.58 7.13 -2.64
CA LEU A 49 -18.90 7.51 -2.16
C LEU A 49 -19.19 9.02 -2.28
N ASN A 50 -18.30 9.80 -2.92
CA ASN A 50 -18.39 11.25 -3.06
C ASN A 50 -18.51 12.00 -1.72
N ILE A 51 -17.91 11.45 -0.65
CA ILE A 51 -17.85 12.13 0.64
C ILE A 51 -16.84 13.26 0.55
N SER A 52 -17.28 14.48 0.88
CA SER A 52 -16.44 15.68 0.77
C SER A 52 -15.16 15.57 1.60
N ARG A 53 -14.04 16.05 1.03
CA ARG A 53 -12.77 16.27 1.76
C ARG A 53 -12.94 17.14 3.01
N ASN A 54 -14.00 17.95 3.06
CA ASN A 54 -14.31 18.80 4.22
C ASN A 54 -15.07 18.08 5.34
N HIS A 55 -15.54 16.85 5.11
CA HIS A 55 -16.23 16.04 6.11
C HIS A 55 -15.31 15.77 7.31
N THR A 56 -15.86 15.81 8.52
CA THR A 56 -15.09 15.69 9.78
C THR A 56 -14.30 14.38 9.84
N ALA A 57 -14.91 13.27 9.44
CA ALA A 57 -14.24 11.97 9.39
C ALA A 57 -13.06 11.95 8.40
N VAL A 58 -13.20 12.59 7.24
CA VAL A 58 -12.14 12.66 6.23
C VAL A 58 -10.98 13.53 6.72
N LYS A 59 -11.26 14.70 7.32
CA LYS A 59 -10.22 15.55 7.92
C LYS A 59 -9.42 14.82 9.00
N ALA A 60 -10.09 14.04 9.84
CA ALA A 60 -9.43 13.24 10.87
C ALA A 60 -8.59 12.10 10.26
N ALA A 61 -9.09 11.43 9.22
CA ALA A 61 -8.37 10.40 8.47
C ALA A 61 -7.11 10.95 7.79
N LEU A 62 -7.21 12.10 7.11
CA LEU A 62 -6.07 12.79 6.50
C LEU A 62 -5.01 13.14 7.54
N LYS A 63 -5.42 13.66 8.71
CA LYS A 63 -4.50 13.95 9.80
C LYS A 63 -3.80 12.68 10.30
N HIS A 64 -4.52 11.57 10.41
CA HIS A 64 -3.94 10.28 10.79
C HIS A 64 -2.93 9.79 9.75
N VAL A 65 -3.25 9.82 8.46
CA VAL A 65 -2.32 9.39 7.39
C VAL A 65 -1.05 10.23 7.38
N TRP A 66 -1.15 11.56 7.48
CA TRP A 66 0.03 12.43 7.48
C TRP A 66 0.90 12.31 8.71
N ARG A 67 0.30 12.07 9.88
CA ARG A 67 1.07 11.86 11.11
C ARG A 67 1.87 10.57 11.09
N ASN A 68 1.42 9.57 10.32
CA ASN A 68 2.05 8.26 10.20
C ASN A 68 2.88 8.11 8.91
N GLN A 69 3.16 9.21 8.20
CA GLN A 69 4.15 9.19 7.12
C GLN A 69 5.55 9.17 7.74
N GLU A 70 6.38 8.24 7.30
CA GLU A 70 7.75 8.08 7.77
C GLU A 70 8.67 9.20 7.27
N ARG A 71 9.88 9.31 7.83
CA ARG A 71 10.87 10.34 7.44
C ARG A 71 11.32 10.22 5.98
N ASP A 72 11.26 9.02 5.42
CA ASP A 72 11.54 8.72 4.02
C ASP A 72 10.30 8.81 3.13
N PHE A 73 9.21 9.39 3.64
CA PHE A 73 7.93 9.62 2.95
C PHE A 73 7.10 8.37 2.67
N THR A 74 7.52 7.22 3.20
CA THR A 74 6.78 5.95 3.07
C THR A 74 5.68 5.80 4.12
N TRP A 75 4.83 4.79 3.93
CA TRP A 75 3.88 4.33 4.93
C TRP A 75 4.03 2.84 5.20
N PHE A 76 3.99 2.46 6.47
CA PHE A 76 4.05 1.07 6.91
C PHE A 76 2.80 0.29 6.45
N GLY A 77 3.01 -0.91 5.89
CA GLY A 77 1.94 -1.85 5.57
C GLY A 77 1.69 -2.77 6.75
N ARG A 78 0.53 -2.69 7.40
CA ARG A 78 0.17 -3.60 8.49
C ARG A 78 -0.34 -4.94 7.96
N TRP A 79 -1.04 -4.93 6.83
CA TRP A 79 -1.78 -6.08 6.28
C TRP A 79 -1.21 -6.63 4.97
N GLY A 80 -0.28 -5.92 4.34
CA GLY A 80 0.44 -6.35 3.15
C GLY A 80 1.91 -5.97 3.26
N VAL A 81 2.80 -6.78 2.70
CA VAL A 81 4.25 -6.66 2.80
C VAL A 81 4.77 -5.60 1.83
N ASN A 82 5.39 -4.52 2.28
CA ASN A 82 5.23 -3.79 3.55
C ASN A 82 5.09 -2.31 3.18
N TYR A 83 6.20 -1.61 2.99
CA TYR A 83 6.21 -0.19 2.66
C TYR A 83 5.73 0.08 1.23
N ILE A 84 5.93 -0.85 0.29
CA ILE A 84 5.32 -0.76 -1.05
C ILE A 84 3.79 -0.78 -0.91
N TYR A 85 3.25 -1.73 -0.13
CA TYR A 85 1.82 -1.88 0.09
C TYR A 85 1.21 -0.64 0.78
N GLY A 86 1.79 -0.24 1.92
CA GLY A 86 1.32 0.90 2.70
C GLY A 86 1.39 2.20 1.89
N THR A 87 2.49 2.41 1.17
CA THR A 87 2.69 3.63 0.36
C THR A 87 1.73 3.70 -0.81
N TRP A 88 1.55 2.60 -1.56
CA TRP A 88 0.54 2.52 -2.61
C TRP A 88 -0.85 2.88 -2.09
N GLN A 89 -1.29 2.21 -1.03
CA GLN A 89 -2.65 2.38 -0.52
C GLN A 89 -2.91 3.81 -0.03
N CYS A 90 -1.91 4.42 0.60
CA CYS A 90 -2.01 5.81 1.04
C CYS A 90 -2.05 6.76 -0.15
N LEU A 91 -1.16 6.61 -1.13
CA LEU A 91 -1.16 7.43 -2.34
C LEU A 91 -2.52 7.43 -3.02
N VAL A 92 -3.10 6.26 -3.28
CA VAL A 92 -4.43 6.12 -3.90
C VAL A 92 -5.50 6.83 -3.06
N GLY A 93 -5.61 6.51 -1.77
CA GLY A 93 -6.63 7.10 -0.91
C GLY A 93 -6.53 8.62 -0.80
N LEU A 94 -5.31 9.14 -0.73
CA LEU A 94 -5.03 10.58 -0.65
C LEU A 94 -5.42 11.30 -1.94
N THR A 95 -5.03 10.80 -3.10
CA THR A 95 -5.31 11.46 -4.37
C THR A 95 -6.78 11.35 -4.75
N ASP A 96 -7.41 10.20 -4.50
CA ASP A 96 -8.83 9.99 -4.80
C ASP A 96 -9.73 10.92 -3.96
N ILE A 97 -9.38 11.17 -2.69
CA ILE A 97 -10.12 12.14 -1.84
C ILE A 97 -9.78 13.61 -2.15
N GLY A 98 -8.97 13.84 -3.18
CA GLY A 98 -8.66 15.15 -3.73
C GLY A 98 -7.44 15.85 -3.12
N VAL A 99 -6.49 15.12 -2.52
CA VAL A 99 -5.16 15.70 -2.24
C VAL A 99 -4.43 15.92 -3.57
N PRO A 100 -3.86 17.12 -3.82
CA PRO A 100 -3.19 17.38 -5.09
C PRO A 100 -1.94 16.51 -5.27
N THR A 101 -1.73 16.02 -6.50
CA THR A 101 -0.53 15.26 -6.88
C THR A 101 0.76 16.06 -6.76
N HIS A 102 0.69 17.40 -6.81
CA HIS A 102 1.83 18.29 -6.60
C HIS A 102 2.15 18.56 -5.12
N ASP A 103 1.47 17.91 -4.17
CA ASP A 103 1.88 17.95 -2.76
C ASP A 103 3.26 17.32 -2.59
N ALA A 104 4.20 18.02 -1.94
CA ALA A 104 5.58 17.55 -1.79
C ALA A 104 5.68 16.17 -1.13
N ARG A 105 4.75 15.82 -0.23
CA ARG A 105 4.72 14.52 0.45
C ARG A 105 4.31 13.40 -0.49
N VAL A 106 3.39 13.69 -1.42
CA VAL A 106 2.95 12.75 -2.47
C VAL A 106 4.08 12.54 -3.47
N ILE A 107 4.71 13.63 -3.95
CA ILE A 107 5.85 13.57 -4.88
C ILE A 107 7.00 12.74 -4.29
N LYS A 108 7.33 12.94 -3.01
CA LYS A 108 8.43 12.21 -2.36
C LYS A 108 8.11 10.75 -2.12
N ALA A 109 6.87 10.41 -1.79
CA ALA A 109 6.43 9.01 -1.70
C ALA A 109 6.48 8.30 -3.06
N ALA A 110 6.05 8.98 -4.13
CA ALA A 110 6.17 8.47 -5.49
C ALA A 110 7.64 8.31 -5.93
N GLN A 111 8.50 9.27 -5.55
CA GLN A 111 9.95 9.17 -5.78
C GLN A 111 10.54 7.93 -5.11
N TRP A 112 10.17 7.66 -3.86
CA TRP A 112 10.62 6.44 -3.18
C TRP A 112 10.21 5.17 -3.94
N LEU A 113 8.96 5.10 -4.44
CA LEU A 113 8.55 3.98 -5.29
C LEU A 113 9.44 3.88 -6.55
N ARG A 114 9.73 4.99 -7.24
CA ARG A 114 10.65 4.95 -8.40
C ARG A 114 12.04 4.43 -8.02
N ASP A 115 12.58 4.88 -6.91
CA ASP A 115 13.92 4.52 -6.44
C ASP A 115 14.01 3.04 -6.06
N CYS A 116 12.90 2.41 -5.67
CA CYS A 116 12.82 0.97 -5.40
C CYS A 116 12.59 0.10 -6.65
N GLN A 117 12.43 0.68 -7.84
CA GLN A 117 12.21 -0.14 -9.04
C GLN A 117 13.48 -0.92 -9.41
N GLN A 118 13.34 -2.23 -9.61
CA GLN A 118 14.48 -3.10 -9.91
C GLN A 118 14.82 -3.12 -11.40
N GLU A 119 15.95 -3.73 -11.77
CA GLU A 119 16.46 -3.75 -13.16
C GLU A 119 15.51 -4.42 -14.16
N ASN A 120 14.77 -5.44 -13.72
CA ASN A 120 13.76 -6.13 -14.54
C ASN A 120 12.45 -5.32 -14.72
N GLY A 121 12.34 -4.14 -14.09
CA GLY A 121 11.18 -3.25 -14.17
C GLY A 121 10.11 -3.50 -13.12
N GLY A 122 10.20 -4.58 -12.36
CA GLY A 122 9.28 -4.89 -11.27
C GLY A 122 9.67 -4.26 -9.94
N TRP A 123 8.83 -4.53 -8.95
CA TRP A 123 9.06 -4.22 -7.54
C TRP A 123 8.90 -5.46 -6.69
N GLY A 124 9.69 -5.51 -5.62
CA GLY A 124 9.75 -6.60 -4.68
C GLY A 124 10.12 -6.11 -3.29
N GLU A 125 9.44 -6.60 -2.27
CA GLU A 125 9.73 -6.30 -0.87
C GLU A 125 9.60 -7.58 -0.03
N THR A 126 10.69 -7.90 0.68
CA THR A 126 10.79 -9.07 1.53
C THR A 126 10.04 -8.89 2.85
N ILE A 127 9.51 -9.99 3.39
CA ILE A 127 8.93 -10.03 4.74
C ILE A 127 9.93 -9.61 5.81
N ALA A 128 11.23 -9.78 5.57
CA ALA A 128 12.28 -9.38 6.51
C ALA A 128 12.30 -7.86 6.78
N THR A 129 11.66 -7.05 5.93
CA THR A 129 11.51 -5.60 6.15
C THR A 129 10.69 -5.25 7.39
N TYR A 130 9.88 -6.18 7.93
CA TYR A 130 9.24 -5.96 9.22
C TYR A 130 10.25 -5.93 10.38
N ASP A 131 11.32 -6.71 10.28
CA ASP A 131 12.38 -6.80 11.29
C ASP A 131 13.49 -5.76 11.04
N ASP A 132 13.85 -5.54 9.78
CA ASP A 132 14.91 -4.62 9.35
C ASP A 132 14.39 -3.57 8.34
N PRO A 133 14.10 -2.33 8.79
CA PRO A 133 13.64 -1.26 7.92
C PRO A 133 14.66 -0.84 6.84
N THR A 134 15.92 -1.26 6.89
CA THR A 134 16.89 -0.99 5.82
C THR A 134 16.60 -1.78 4.55
N LEU A 135 15.77 -2.84 4.64
CA LEU A 135 15.33 -3.67 3.53
C LEU A 135 14.08 -3.13 2.80
N LYS A 136 13.63 -1.93 3.15
CA LYS A 136 12.51 -1.22 2.50
C LYS A 136 12.56 -1.30 0.98
N GLY A 137 11.50 -1.85 0.38
CA GLY A 137 11.39 -1.98 -1.07
C GLY A 137 12.45 -2.87 -1.74
N THR A 138 13.09 -3.76 -0.97
CA THR A 138 14.05 -4.75 -1.49
C THR A 138 13.52 -6.17 -1.30
N GLY A 139 13.74 -7.05 -2.27
CA GLY A 139 13.25 -8.43 -2.26
C GLY A 139 13.12 -8.98 -3.67
N GLU A 140 12.70 -10.23 -3.81
CA GLU A 140 12.36 -10.78 -5.13
C GLU A 140 11.14 -10.03 -5.70
N THR A 141 11.21 -9.61 -6.97
CA THR A 141 10.08 -8.92 -7.60
C THR A 141 8.86 -9.81 -7.69
N THR A 142 7.69 -9.27 -7.36
CA THR A 142 6.43 -10.02 -7.43
C THR A 142 5.40 -9.29 -8.28
N PRO A 143 4.46 -10.02 -8.93
CA PRO A 143 3.38 -9.41 -9.69
C PRO A 143 2.49 -8.51 -8.81
N SER A 144 2.17 -8.92 -7.58
CA SER A 144 1.30 -8.13 -6.70
C SER A 144 1.96 -6.83 -6.21
N GLN A 145 3.23 -6.88 -5.78
CA GLN A 145 3.95 -5.69 -5.32
C GLN A 145 4.27 -4.74 -6.48
N THR A 146 4.59 -5.27 -7.66
CA THR A 146 4.71 -4.46 -8.88
C THR A 146 3.41 -3.73 -9.20
N ALA A 147 2.27 -4.41 -9.12
CA ALA A 147 0.97 -3.79 -9.33
C ALA A 147 0.64 -2.70 -8.29
N TRP A 148 1.01 -2.87 -7.02
CA TRP A 148 0.86 -1.83 -6.01
C TRP A 148 1.69 -0.59 -6.34
N ALA A 149 2.98 -0.77 -6.62
CA ALA A 149 3.85 0.35 -7.01
C ALA A 149 3.32 1.09 -8.24
N LEU A 150 2.90 0.36 -9.28
CA LEU A 150 2.27 0.94 -10.48
C LEU A 150 1.04 1.77 -10.16
N MET A 151 0.11 1.22 -9.36
CA MET A 151 -1.10 1.95 -8.98
C MET A 151 -0.80 3.17 -8.11
N GLY A 152 0.25 3.14 -7.29
CA GLY A 152 0.71 4.27 -6.48
C GLY A 152 1.31 5.39 -7.33
N LEU A 153 2.19 5.04 -8.27
CA LEU A 153 2.77 5.98 -9.23
C LEU A 153 1.70 6.63 -10.11
N MET A 154 0.76 5.83 -10.64
CA MET A 154 -0.35 6.36 -11.43
C MET A 154 -1.25 7.30 -10.61
N ALA A 155 -1.54 6.96 -9.35
CA ALA A 155 -2.30 7.82 -8.44
C ALA A 155 -1.58 9.17 -8.21
N ALA A 156 -0.25 9.14 -8.07
CA ALA A 156 0.59 10.34 -7.97
C ALA A 156 0.70 11.15 -9.28
N GLY A 157 0.02 10.75 -10.35
CA GLY A 157 0.01 11.47 -11.63
C GLY A 157 1.17 11.11 -12.56
N GLU A 158 1.87 10.00 -12.32
CA GLU A 158 3.07 9.61 -13.07
C GLU A 158 2.82 8.53 -14.12
N VAL A 159 1.61 8.51 -14.69
CA VAL A 159 1.20 7.51 -15.69
C VAL A 159 2.16 7.43 -16.88
N ASP A 160 2.67 8.57 -17.35
CA ASP A 160 3.58 8.66 -18.51
C ASP A 160 5.06 8.46 -18.15
N SER A 161 5.36 8.09 -16.90
CA SER A 161 6.75 7.93 -16.46
C SER A 161 7.40 6.66 -17.05
N PRO A 162 8.73 6.69 -17.30
CA PRO A 162 9.47 5.48 -17.68
C PRO A 162 9.33 4.35 -16.66
N ALA A 163 9.18 4.68 -15.38
CA ALA A 163 9.00 3.69 -14.32
C ALA A 163 7.68 2.91 -14.50
N VAL A 164 6.56 3.60 -14.76
CA VAL A 164 5.28 2.96 -15.05
C VAL A 164 5.36 2.10 -16.31
N ALA A 165 5.95 2.63 -17.40
CA ALA A 165 6.10 1.86 -18.64
C ALA A 165 6.87 0.54 -18.44
N ARG A 166 7.98 0.58 -17.68
CA ARG A 166 8.77 -0.62 -17.36
C ARG A 166 8.03 -1.60 -16.46
N GLY A 167 7.25 -1.12 -15.48
CA GLY A 167 6.44 -1.99 -14.63
C GLY A 167 5.29 -2.67 -15.38
N ILE A 168 4.62 -1.93 -16.27
CA ILE A 168 3.61 -2.50 -17.17
C ILE A 168 4.24 -3.58 -18.05
N ARG A 169 5.44 -3.32 -18.59
CA ARG A 169 6.15 -4.32 -19.38
C ARG A 169 6.51 -5.56 -18.54
N PHE A 170 7.01 -5.38 -17.31
CA PHE A 170 7.26 -6.49 -16.39
C PHE A 170 6.01 -7.37 -16.22
N LEU A 171 4.84 -6.79 -15.95
CA LEU A 171 3.61 -7.57 -15.79
C LEU A 171 3.23 -8.31 -17.08
N LEU A 172 3.37 -7.68 -18.25
CA LEU A 172 3.06 -8.34 -19.53
C LEU A 172 4.05 -9.47 -19.86
N ASP A 173 5.33 -9.31 -19.52
CA ASP A 173 6.38 -10.30 -19.79
C ASP A 173 6.34 -11.52 -18.88
N HIS A 174 5.76 -11.38 -17.70
CA HIS A 174 5.67 -12.45 -16.70
C HIS A 174 4.25 -13.03 -16.59
N GLN A 175 3.36 -12.70 -17.55
CA GLN A 175 2.05 -13.33 -17.64
C GLN A 175 2.20 -14.71 -18.32
N GLU A 176 1.63 -15.73 -17.69
CA GLU A 176 1.59 -17.09 -18.22
C GLU A 176 0.61 -17.21 -19.40
N GLU A 177 0.72 -18.28 -20.18
CA GLU A 177 -0.16 -18.52 -21.34
C GLU A 177 -1.66 -18.59 -20.96
N ASP A 178 -1.97 -19.04 -19.74
CA ASP A 178 -3.34 -19.10 -19.21
C ASP A 178 -3.86 -17.76 -18.67
N GLY A 179 -3.03 -16.71 -18.75
CA GLY A 179 -3.33 -15.36 -18.30
C GLY A 179 -3.08 -15.09 -16.82
N THR A 180 -2.57 -16.07 -16.06
CA THR A 180 -2.19 -15.91 -14.65
C THR A 180 -0.75 -15.41 -14.49
N TRP A 181 -0.35 -15.15 -13.24
CA TRP A 181 1.05 -14.88 -12.89
C TRP A 181 1.50 -15.81 -11.78
N GLU A 182 2.78 -16.19 -11.79
CA GLU A 182 3.38 -16.91 -10.69
C GLU A 182 3.87 -15.98 -9.57
N GLU A 183 3.72 -16.43 -8.33
CA GLU A 183 4.14 -15.70 -7.14
C GLU A 183 4.44 -16.69 -6.01
N SER A 184 5.73 -16.94 -5.79
CA SER A 184 6.23 -17.82 -4.73
C SER A 184 6.17 -17.12 -3.36
N GLN A 185 6.55 -15.85 -3.33
CA GLN A 185 6.69 -15.01 -2.14
C GLN A 185 5.38 -14.73 -1.42
N PHE A 186 5.48 -14.47 -0.12
CA PHE A 186 4.37 -14.05 0.72
C PHE A 186 4.28 -12.53 0.67
N THR A 187 3.15 -12.00 0.20
CA THR A 187 2.90 -10.56 0.10
C THR A 187 1.80 -10.08 1.05
N GLY A 188 1.12 -11.00 1.75
CA GLY A 188 0.15 -10.70 2.80
C GLY A 188 0.75 -10.78 4.20
N THR A 189 0.20 -10.03 5.14
CA THR A 189 0.64 -10.04 6.55
C THR A 189 -0.53 -10.20 7.50
N GLY A 190 -0.46 -11.20 8.38
CA GLY A 190 -1.42 -11.36 9.48
C GLY A 190 -0.93 -10.64 10.74
N PHE A 191 0.28 -10.99 11.19
CA PHE A 191 0.98 -10.34 12.30
C PHE A 191 2.43 -10.06 11.89
N PRO A 192 2.84 -8.78 11.77
CA PRO A 192 4.22 -8.42 11.47
C PRO A 192 5.22 -9.17 12.34
N ARG A 193 6.31 -9.68 11.74
CA ARG A 193 7.39 -10.47 12.40
C ARG A 193 7.03 -11.87 12.85
N VAL A 194 5.77 -12.28 12.74
CA VAL A 194 5.26 -13.49 13.39
C VAL A 194 4.45 -14.38 12.45
N PHE A 195 3.58 -13.82 11.63
CA PHE A 195 2.65 -14.59 10.80
C PHE A 195 2.36 -13.90 9.46
N TYR A 196 2.73 -14.58 8.38
CA TYR A 196 2.60 -14.09 7.01
C TYR A 196 1.58 -14.91 6.22
N LEU A 197 0.97 -14.27 5.21
CA LEU A 197 -0.14 -14.85 4.46
C LEU A 197 0.19 -14.92 2.97
N LYS A 198 -0.17 -16.06 2.35
CA LYS A 198 -0.18 -16.21 0.91
C LYS A 198 -1.61 -16.04 0.40
N TYR A 199 -1.92 -14.86 -0.10
CA TYR A 199 -3.20 -14.63 -0.77
C TYR A 199 -3.10 -15.07 -2.23
N HIS A 200 -3.53 -16.30 -2.53
CA HIS A 200 -3.37 -16.92 -3.86
C HIS A 200 -3.90 -16.10 -5.04
N TYR A 201 -4.90 -15.23 -4.82
CA TYR A 201 -5.45 -14.39 -5.87
C TYR A 201 -4.70 -13.06 -6.09
N TYR A 202 -3.83 -12.62 -5.16
CA TYR A 202 -3.12 -11.34 -5.27
C TYR A 202 -2.29 -11.28 -6.56
N ARG A 203 -1.61 -12.37 -6.87
CA ARG A 203 -0.83 -12.54 -8.12
C ARG A 203 -1.66 -12.32 -9.39
N ASN A 204 -2.98 -12.49 -9.35
CA ASN A 204 -3.83 -12.37 -10.53
C ASN A 204 -4.59 -11.05 -10.57
N TYR A 205 -5.34 -10.73 -9.51
CA TYR A 205 -6.23 -9.56 -9.59
C TYR A 205 -5.48 -8.23 -9.47
N PHE A 206 -4.35 -8.16 -8.75
CA PHE A 206 -3.60 -6.90 -8.66
C PHE A 206 -2.97 -6.51 -10.00
N PRO A 207 -2.26 -7.41 -10.72
CA PRO A 207 -1.82 -7.10 -12.09
C PRO A 207 -2.95 -6.67 -13.01
N LEU A 208 -4.09 -7.38 -12.98
CA LEU A 208 -5.26 -7.00 -13.78
C LEU A 208 -5.78 -5.62 -13.41
N MET A 209 -5.86 -5.27 -12.12
CA MET A 209 -6.27 -3.94 -11.67
C MET A 209 -5.28 -2.86 -12.14
N ALA A 210 -3.98 -3.10 -12.03
CA ALA A 210 -2.95 -2.15 -12.47
C ALA A 210 -3.00 -1.94 -14.00
N LEU A 211 -3.06 -3.02 -14.78
CA LEU A 211 -3.15 -2.97 -16.25
C LEU A 211 -4.44 -2.28 -16.71
N ALA A 212 -5.58 -2.57 -16.07
CA ALA A 212 -6.85 -1.93 -16.38
C ALA A 212 -6.83 -0.43 -16.06
N ARG A 213 -6.27 -0.04 -14.90
CA ARG A 213 -6.11 1.37 -14.52
C ARG A 213 -5.19 2.11 -15.48
N TYR A 214 -4.05 1.50 -15.86
CA TYR A 214 -3.13 2.07 -16.83
C TYR A 214 -3.80 2.30 -18.19
N ARG A 215 -4.48 1.26 -18.72
CA ARG A 215 -5.21 1.35 -19.98
C ARG A 215 -6.20 2.51 -19.97
N ARG A 216 -6.98 2.66 -18.88
CA ARG A 216 -7.97 3.72 -18.73
C ARG A 216 -7.33 5.11 -18.77
N LEU A 217 -6.26 5.30 -18.00
CA LEU A 217 -5.58 6.60 -17.88
C LEU A 217 -4.92 7.03 -19.19
N VAL A 218 -4.31 6.09 -19.93
CA VAL A 218 -3.68 6.39 -21.24
C VAL A 218 -4.72 6.62 -22.35
N GLN A 219 -5.88 5.97 -22.28
CA GLN A 219 -6.94 6.13 -23.28
C GLN A 219 -7.87 7.34 -23.04
N GLY A 220 -7.74 8.03 -21.91
CA GLY A 220 -8.51 9.24 -21.60
C GLY A 220 -10.02 9.02 -21.46
N THR A 221 -10.46 7.87 -20.94
CA THR A 221 -11.88 7.49 -20.77
C THR A 221 -12.31 7.30 -19.32
#